data_AF-A0A177CSS4-F1
#
_entry.id   AF-A0A177CSS4-F1
#
_cell.length_a   1.000
_cell.length_b   1.000
_cell.length_c   1.000
_cell.angle_alpha   90.00
_cell.angle_beta   90.00
_cell.angle_gamma   90.00
#
_symmetry.space_group_name_H-M   'P 1'
#
loop_
_entity.id
_entity.type
_entity.pdbx_description
1 polymer ?
#
loop_
_entity_poly.entity_id
_entity_poly.type
_entity_poly.pdbx_seq_one_letter_code
_entity_poly.pdbx_strand_id
1 'polypeptide(L)'
;MMKYIYSNLIPPSSYSTQGLCADIPLRCHRNANMDEHGTIRLRNDWQTHIGSLPSSTHGGRGPMYNFTSVTIPECLPERLEGVSYAMEFAFLHDDLVDGDGAGGGLALYEDIMRDIGAESRGEVHGGSATGEARILRSIMEEMSSLDAFRTKELLQYWKTGVSLPRDRTHFDTFEEYLDFRLVDSGALTSLLTGLMTFGMALTIPPEEKEECMALTRRAWHAAFLTNDVQSWEKECAEYEKQVALSEGVETPHMVNSVWVLMQQESLNVEEAIERVLEKVKGFVAEYAEIVTGIQGRMDLSEDSQCFVEAAQYMVSGNLVWGMESPRYHADRGLDRVQKANRERAVLRTANQLPTPPDEALHSSPDRAA
;
A
#
# COMPACT_ATOMS: atom_id res chain seq x y z
N MET A 1 -22.51 10.86 10.44
CA MET A 1 -22.70 9.76 9.47
C MET A 1 -22.17 10.22 8.13
N MET A 2 -21.32 9.40 7.53
CA MET A 2 -20.67 9.69 6.26
C MET A 2 -21.70 9.84 5.13
N LYS A 3 -21.53 10.87 4.31
CA LYS A 3 -22.34 11.05 3.10
C LYS A 3 -21.64 10.33 1.96
N TYR A 4 -22.33 9.38 1.36
CA TYR A 4 -21.83 8.63 0.21
C TYR A 4 -22.11 9.37 -1.10
N ILE A 5 -21.14 10.18 -1.55
CA ILE A 5 -21.28 11.07 -2.71
C ILE A 5 -20.49 10.52 -3.89
N TYR A 6 -19.30 9.96 -3.65
CA TYR A 6 -18.33 9.65 -4.68
C TYR A 6 -18.24 8.17 -5.03
N SER A 7 -18.92 7.29 -4.28
CA SER A 7 -18.95 5.86 -4.55
C SER A 7 -20.33 5.33 -4.97
N ASN A 8 -20.29 4.11 -5.50
CA ASN A 8 -21.46 3.24 -5.66
C ASN A 8 -21.34 2.04 -4.71
N LEU A 9 -22.48 1.66 -4.13
CA LEU A 9 -22.59 0.37 -3.45
C LEU A 9 -22.51 -0.75 -4.48
N ILE A 10 -21.62 -1.71 -4.27
CA ILE A 10 -21.50 -2.87 -5.15
C ILE A 10 -22.51 -3.94 -4.70
N PRO A 11 -23.29 -4.54 -5.61
CA PRO A 11 -24.23 -5.59 -5.26
C PRO A 11 -23.52 -6.78 -4.61
N PRO A 12 -23.93 -7.27 -3.41
CA PRO A 12 -23.29 -8.40 -2.74
C PRO A 12 -23.28 -9.70 -3.56
N SER A 13 -24.14 -9.83 -4.57
CA SER A 13 -24.17 -10.98 -5.48
C SER A 13 -23.08 -10.95 -6.56
N SER A 14 -22.32 -9.84 -6.68
CA SER A 14 -21.31 -9.64 -7.73
C SER A 14 -19.87 -9.94 -7.30
N TYR A 15 -19.66 -10.25 -6.01
CA TYR A 15 -18.36 -10.60 -5.45
C TYR A 15 -18.54 -11.65 -4.34
N SER A 16 -17.49 -12.42 -4.05
CA SER A 16 -17.46 -13.28 -2.87
C SER A 16 -16.83 -12.50 -1.72
N THR A 17 -17.24 -12.80 -0.49
CA THR A 17 -16.53 -12.36 0.74
C THR A 17 -16.01 -13.54 1.54
N GLN A 18 -16.34 -14.77 1.13
CA GLN A 18 -16.10 -16.00 1.91
C GLN A 18 -16.63 -15.92 3.36
N GLY A 19 -17.58 -15.01 3.63
CA GLY A 19 -18.09 -14.75 4.98
C GLY A 19 -17.14 -13.96 5.89
N LEU A 20 -16.08 -13.35 5.37
CA LEU A 20 -15.06 -12.62 6.14
C LEU A 20 -15.43 -11.16 6.42
N CYS A 21 -16.32 -10.57 5.62
CA CYS A 21 -16.79 -9.19 5.82
C CYS A 21 -18.32 -9.04 5.69
N ALA A 22 -19.10 -10.00 6.19
CA ALA A 22 -20.54 -10.08 5.95
C ALA A 22 -21.33 -8.81 6.33
N ASP A 23 -20.92 -8.12 7.39
CA ASP A 23 -21.59 -6.92 7.91
C ASP A 23 -21.04 -5.60 7.33
N ILE A 24 -20.04 -5.66 6.46
CA ILE A 24 -19.41 -4.49 5.86
C ILE A 24 -19.65 -4.49 4.34
N PRO A 25 -20.37 -3.48 3.80
CA PRO A 25 -20.61 -3.39 2.37
C PRO A 25 -19.33 -3.10 1.59
N LEU A 26 -19.28 -3.55 0.33
CA LEU A 26 -18.27 -3.08 -0.62
C LEU A 26 -18.78 -1.85 -1.36
N ARG A 27 -17.94 -0.81 -1.41
CA ARG A 27 -18.16 0.37 -2.24
C ARG A 27 -17.00 0.55 -3.19
N CYS A 28 -17.27 1.08 -4.37
CA CYS A 28 -16.25 1.43 -5.35
C CYS A 28 -16.43 2.89 -5.77
N HIS A 29 -15.34 3.63 -5.83
CA HIS A 29 -15.31 5.01 -6.28
C HIS A 29 -15.81 5.12 -7.72
N ARG A 30 -16.66 6.11 -8.01
CA ARG A 30 -17.31 6.31 -9.33
C ARG A 30 -16.30 6.62 -10.45
N ASN A 31 -15.19 7.25 -10.09
CA ASN A 31 -14.08 7.56 -11.01
C ASN A 31 -12.89 6.61 -10.80
N ALA A 32 -13.12 5.31 -10.67
CA ALA A 32 -12.06 4.31 -10.48
C ALA A 32 -10.97 4.34 -11.58
N ASN A 33 -11.25 4.93 -12.74
CA ASN A 33 -10.25 5.18 -13.78
C ASN A 33 -9.13 6.14 -13.32
N MET A 34 -9.39 7.05 -12.37
CA MET A 34 -8.35 7.93 -11.81
C MET A 34 -7.37 7.15 -10.92
N ASP A 35 -7.82 6.07 -10.29
CA ASP A 35 -6.95 5.15 -9.56
C ASP A 35 -5.97 4.47 -10.54
N GLU A 36 -6.50 3.93 -11.63
CA GLU A 36 -5.68 3.36 -12.72
C GLU A 36 -4.69 4.40 -13.28
N HIS A 37 -5.10 5.65 -13.48
CA HIS A 37 -4.20 6.71 -13.94
C HIS A 37 -3.03 6.94 -12.97
N GLY A 38 -3.31 7.04 -11.66
CA GLY A 38 -2.30 7.24 -10.63
C GLY A 38 -1.28 6.10 -10.62
N THR A 39 -1.76 4.85 -10.67
CA THR A 39 -0.87 3.67 -10.72
C THR A 39 -0.01 3.64 -11.98
N ILE A 40 -0.58 3.92 -13.16
CA ILE A 40 0.18 3.95 -14.42
C ILE A 40 1.24 5.06 -14.40
N ARG A 41 0.85 6.25 -13.94
CA ARG A 41 1.75 7.41 -13.87
C ARG A 41 2.95 7.08 -12.98
N LEU A 42 2.73 6.54 -11.79
CA LEU A 42 3.84 6.14 -10.93
C LEU A 42 4.75 5.13 -11.62
N ARG A 43 4.21 4.09 -12.25
CA ARG A 43 5.06 3.05 -12.86
C ARG A 43 5.92 3.60 -14.00
N ASN A 44 5.43 4.61 -14.74
CA ASN A 44 6.23 5.31 -15.73
C ASN A 44 7.33 6.17 -15.07
N ASP A 45 7.00 6.87 -13.99
CA ASP A 45 7.98 7.68 -13.24
C ASP A 45 9.03 6.79 -12.58
N TRP A 46 8.64 5.63 -12.05
CA TRP A 46 9.52 4.59 -11.54
C TRP A 46 10.51 4.14 -12.60
N GLN A 47 10.01 3.81 -13.80
CA GLN A 47 10.86 3.41 -14.91
C GLN A 47 11.84 4.52 -15.33
N THR A 48 11.41 5.78 -15.25
CA THR A 48 12.20 6.95 -15.65
C THR A 48 13.27 7.30 -14.62
N HIS A 49 12.97 7.19 -13.32
CA HIS A 49 13.81 7.73 -12.25
C HIS A 49 14.57 6.66 -11.46
N ILE A 50 14.10 5.42 -11.44
CA ILE A 50 14.69 4.30 -10.69
C ILE A 50 15.18 3.21 -11.66
N GLY A 51 14.30 2.75 -12.56
CA GLY A 51 14.62 1.73 -13.55
C GLY A 51 13.52 0.68 -13.72
N SER A 52 13.85 -0.45 -14.35
CA SER A 52 12.88 -1.51 -14.63
C SER A 52 12.27 -2.10 -13.36
N LEU A 53 10.95 -2.23 -13.34
CA LEU A 53 10.23 -2.94 -12.27
C LEU A 53 10.47 -4.46 -12.36
N PRO A 54 10.66 -5.16 -11.23
CA PRO A 54 10.66 -6.62 -11.20
C PRO A 54 9.36 -7.18 -11.78
N SER A 55 9.44 -8.31 -12.49
CA SER A 55 8.26 -8.95 -13.06
C SER A 55 7.28 -9.50 -12.02
N SER A 56 7.73 -9.66 -10.77
CA SER A 56 6.93 -10.10 -9.62
C SER A 56 6.03 -9.00 -9.04
N THR A 57 6.35 -7.74 -9.32
CA THR A 57 5.69 -6.60 -8.67
C THR A 57 4.41 -6.22 -9.40
N HIS A 58 3.25 -6.49 -8.81
CA HIS A 58 1.94 -6.21 -9.44
C HIS A 58 1.23 -4.97 -8.88
N GLY A 59 1.66 -4.47 -7.71
CA GLY A 59 1.13 -3.25 -7.12
C GLY A 59 -0.29 -3.39 -6.57
N GLY A 60 -1.00 -2.28 -6.47
CA GLY A 60 -2.40 -2.19 -6.04
C GLY A 60 -3.41 -2.42 -7.17
N ARG A 61 -2.97 -2.78 -8.38
CA ARG A 61 -3.88 -2.99 -9.52
C ARG A 61 -4.62 -4.31 -9.40
N GLY A 62 -5.89 -4.33 -9.79
CA GLY A 62 -6.69 -5.54 -9.89
C GLY A 62 -7.47 -5.59 -11.20
N PRO A 63 -7.96 -6.79 -11.61
CA PRO A 63 -8.67 -6.95 -12.88
C PRO A 63 -10.07 -6.33 -12.87
N MET A 64 -10.72 -6.26 -11.70
CA MET A 64 -12.03 -5.65 -11.52
C MET A 64 -11.95 -4.36 -10.70
N TYR A 65 -11.15 -4.39 -9.63
CA TYR A 65 -11.02 -3.28 -8.69
C TYR A 65 -9.55 -2.97 -8.44
N ASN A 66 -9.17 -1.71 -8.58
CA ASN A 66 -7.89 -1.23 -8.07
C ASN A 66 -8.03 -0.92 -6.57
N PHE A 67 -6.95 -1.11 -5.82
CA PHE A 67 -6.96 -1.09 -4.36
C PHE A 67 -7.59 0.17 -3.78
N THR A 68 -7.10 1.36 -4.17
CA THR A 68 -7.55 2.63 -3.59
C THR A 68 -9.04 2.89 -3.86
N SER A 69 -9.52 2.52 -5.04
CA SER A 69 -10.91 2.75 -5.46
C SER A 69 -11.94 2.02 -4.59
N VAL A 70 -11.54 0.92 -3.94
CA VAL A 70 -12.41 0.13 -3.05
C VAL A 70 -12.08 0.27 -1.57
N THR A 71 -10.86 0.68 -1.21
CA THR A 71 -10.45 0.89 0.19
C THR A 71 -10.66 2.32 0.69
N ILE A 72 -10.68 3.31 -0.20
CA ILE A 72 -11.00 4.72 0.09
C ILE A 72 -12.09 5.19 -0.88
N PRO A 73 -13.28 4.57 -0.88
CA PRO A 73 -14.29 4.77 -1.93
C PRO A 73 -14.91 6.16 -1.93
N GLU A 74 -14.81 6.91 -0.83
CA GLU A 74 -15.28 8.31 -0.71
C GLU A 74 -14.13 9.32 -0.77
N CYS A 75 -12.98 8.94 -1.34
CA CYS A 75 -11.92 9.89 -1.70
C CYS A 75 -12.50 11.02 -2.58
N LEU A 76 -12.01 12.24 -2.41
CA LEU A 76 -12.37 13.34 -3.29
C LEU A 76 -11.87 13.05 -4.71
N PRO A 77 -12.70 13.23 -5.76
CA PRO A 77 -12.34 12.88 -7.13
C PRO A 77 -11.02 13.50 -7.61
N GLU A 78 -10.76 14.76 -7.25
CA GLU A 78 -9.55 15.50 -7.59
C GLU A 78 -8.30 15.06 -6.79
N ARG A 79 -8.47 14.29 -5.70
CA ARG A 79 -7.37 13.75 -4.88
C ARG A 79 -7.07 12.29 -5.20
N LEU A 80 -8.00 11.57 -5.83
CA LEU A 80 -7.90 10.12 -6.04
C LEU A 80 -6.65 9.72 -6.84
N GLU A 81 -6.31 10.44 -7.91
CA GLU A 81 -5.11 10.12 -8.71
C GLU A 81 -3.84 10.17 -7.85
N GLY A 82 -3.67 11.24 -7.08
CA GLY A 82 -2.48 11.42 -6.25
C GLY A 82 -2.42 10.44 -5.07
N VAL A 83 -3.56 10.14 -4.47
CA VAL A 83 -3.65 9.11 -3.41
C VAL A 83 -3.29 7.74 -3.97
N SER A 84 -3.80 7.38 -5.15
CA SER A 84 -3.46 6.13 -5.84
C SER A 84 -2.00 6.06 -6.27
N TYR A 85 -1.43 7.17 -6.72
CA TYR A 85 -0.01 7.28 -7.01
C TYR A 85 0.84 6.96 -5.77
N ALA A 86 0.55 7.60 -4.63
CA ALA A 86 1.28 7.36 -3.39
C ALA A 86 1.08 5.92 -2.86
N MET A 87 -0.12 5.36 -3.02
CA MET A 87 -0.44 3.99 -2.65
C MET A 87 0.34 2.96 -3.48
N GLU A 88 0.38 3.16 -4.80
CA GLU A 88 1.18 2.30 -5.67
C GLU A 88 2.65 2.36 -5.27
N PHE A 89 3.17 3.53 -4.88
CA PHE A 89 4.55 3.65 -4.41
C PHE A 89 4.80 2.78 -3.19
N ALA A 90 3.89 2.81 -2.22
CA ALA A 90 3.97 1.96 -1.05
C ALA A 90 4.04 0.47 -1.44
N PHE A 91 3.19 0.00 -2.36
CA PHE A 91 3.22 -1.39 -2.81
C PHE A 91 4.50 -1.79 -3.57
N LEU A 92 5.06 -0.89 -4.39
CA LEU A 92 6.29 -1.15 -5.14
C LEU A 92 7.50 -1.14 -4.20
N HIS A 93 7.53 -0.23 -3.24
CA HIS A 93 8.58 -0.13 -2.24
C HIS A 93 8.57 -1.34 -1.29
N ASP A 94 7.39 -1.76 -0.83
CA ASP A 94 7.18 -2.98 -0.05
C ASP A 94 7.77 -4.22 -0.76
N ASP A 95 7.41 -4.43 -2.02
CA ASP A 95 7.93 -5.56 -2.84
C ASP A 95 9.45 -5.56 -3.04
N LEU A 96 10.12 -4.42 -2.87
CA LEU A 96 11.56 -4.26 -3.09
C LEU A 96 12.36 -4.27 -1.79
N VAL A 97 11.76 -3.83 -0.68
CA VAL A 97 12.41 -3.67 0.62
C VAL A 97 12.11 -4.85 1.55
N ASP A 98 11.27 -5.81 1.16
CA ASP A 98 11.08 -7.10 1.83
C ASP A 98 12.40 -7.91 1.90
N GLY A 99 13.27 -7.51 2.83
CA GLY A 99 14.63 -8.00 3.03
C GLY A 99 15.50 -7.04 3.84
N ASP A 100 15.31 -5.73 3.70
CA ASP A 100 16.04 -4.70 4.46
C ASP A 100 15.16 -4.15 5.58
N GLY A 101 15.62 -4.29 6.83
CA GLY A 101 14.90 -3.84 8.03
C GLY A 101 14.51 -2.35 8.01
N ALA A 102 13.83 -1.93 9.08
CA ALA A 102 13.18 -0.63 9.26
C ALA A 102 13.96 0.66 8.87
N GLY A 103 15.27 0.59 8.64
CA GLY A 103 16.12 1.73 8.28
C GLY A 103 15.83 2.37 6.92
N GLY A 104 15.35 1.61 5.92
CA GLY A 104 15.12 2.15 4.57
C GLY A 104 14.03 3.23 4.50
N GLY A 105 12.90 3.01 5.20
CA GLY A 105 11.76 3.93 5.18
C GLY A 105 12.02 5.26 5.91
N LEU A 106 12.77 5.23 7.02
CA LEU A 106 13.12 6.45 7.76
C LEU A 106 14.14 7.30 6.99
N ALA A 107 15.16 6.68 6.38
CA ALA A 107 16.13 7.38 5.54
C ALA A 107 15.46 8.07 4.35
N LEU A 108 14.53 7.37 3.68
CA LEU A 108 13.74 7.94 2.58
C LEU A 108 12.89 9.13 3.05
N TYR A 109 12.24 9.03 4.21
CA TYR A 109 11.49 10.13 4.81
C TYR A 109 12.39 11.35 5.09
N GLU A 110 13.55 11.13 5.71
CA GLU A 110 14.50 12.20 6.04
C GLU A 110 15.04 12.88 4.78
N ASP A 111 15.34 12.12 3.74
CA ASP A 111 15.77 12.65 2.44
C ASP A 111 14.70 13.56 1.82
N ILE A 112 13.43 13.14 1.84
CA ILE A 112 12.31 13.94 1.33
C ILE A 112 12.14 15.23 2.15
N MET A 113 12.17 15.14 3.47
CA MET A 113 11.99 16.32 4.34
C MET A 113 13.16 17.30 4.24
N ARG A 114 14.38 16.80 4.05
CA ARG A 114 15.57 17.63 3.79
C ARG A 114 15.39 18.42 2.50
N ASP A 115 14.95 17.76 1.44
CA ASP A 115 14.77 18.39 0.12
C ASP A 115 13.63 19.41 0.11
N ILE A 116 12.44 19.06 0.64
CA ILE A 116 11.30 19.99 0.79
C ILE A 116 11.72 21.21 1.64
N GLY A 117 12.47 20.97 2.73
CA GLY A 117 12.97 22.04 3.59
C GLY A 117 14.01 22.93 2.92
N ALA A 118 14.91 22.38 2.11
CA ALA A 118 15.95 23.14 1.41
C ALA A 118 15.36 24.07 0.34
N GLU A 119 14.36 23.61 -0.40
CA GLU A 119 13.68 24.42 -1.41
C GLU A 119 12.91 25.59 -0.77
N SER A 120 12.26 25.35 0.38
CA SER A 120 11.60 26.42 1.15
C SER A 120 12.56 27.51 1.66
N ARG A 121 13.86 27.20 1.76
CA ARG A 121 14.94 28.13 2.16
C ARG A 121 15.70 28.74 0.98
N GLY A 122 15.36 28.38 -0.26
CA GLY A 122 16.10 28.82 -1.46
C GLY A 122 17.51 28.23 -1.58
N GLU A 123 17.77 27.10 -0.91
CA GLU A 123 19.06 26.42 -0.92
C GLU A 123 19.11 25.44 -2.12
N VAL A 124 19.97 25.69 -3.10
CA VAL A 124 20.21 24.74 -4.20
C VAL A 124 21.20 23.69 -3.72
N HIS A 125 20.70 22.52 -3.33
CA HIS A 125 21.56 21.36 -3.11
C HIS A 125 21.65 20.52 -4.39
N GLY A 126 22.86 20.45 -4.95
CA GLY A 126 23.24 19.53 -6.04
C GLY A 126 23.45 18.09 -5.58
N GLY A 127 22.73 17.63 -4.55
CA GLY A 127 22.73 16.24 -4.13
C GLY A 127 21.82 15.45 -5.06
N SER A 128 22.29 14.34 -5.63
CA SER A 128 21.46 13.46 -6.45
C SER A 128 20.42 12.78 -5.55
N ALA A 129 19.26 13.41 -5.34
CA ALA A 129 18.11 12.73 -4.75
C ALA A 129 17.89 11.41 -5.49
N THR A 130 17.72 10.33 -4.73
CA THR A 130 17.41 8.99 -5.28
C THR A 130 16.15 9.07 -6.15
N GLY A 131 15.96 8.10 -7.03
CA GLY A 131 14.76 8.07 -7.87
C GLY A 131 13.48 8.06 -7.02
N GLU A 132 13.50 7.32 -5.91
CA GLU A 132 12.45 7.25 -4.90
C GLU A 132 12.14 8.61 -4.28
N ALA A 133 13.17 9.33 -3.83
CA ALA A 133 13.00 10.64 -3.21
C ALA A 133 12.44 11.66 -4.21
N ARG A 134 12.81 11.59 -5.49
CA ARG A 134 12.26 12.48 -6.54
C ARG A 134 10.78 12.22 -6.79
N ILE A 135 10.40 10.95 -6.90
CA ILE A 135 9.01 10.51 -7.11
C ILE A 135 8.14 10.99 -5.94
N LEU A 136 8.56 10.70 -4.71
CA LEU A 136 7.80 11.06 -3.52
C LEU A 136 7.73 12.56 -3.30
N ARG A 137 8.82 13.31 -3.52
CA ARG A 137 8.79 14.77 -3.44
C ARG A 137 7.77 15.35 -4.41
N SER A 138 7.80 14.93 -5.68
CA SER A 138 6.89 15.44 -6.71
C SER A 138 5.42 15.24 -6.33
N ILE A 139 5.06 14.07 -5.78
CA ILE A 139 3.67 13.82 -5.39
C ILE A 139 3.28 14.58 -4.12
N MET A 140 4.20 14.76 -3.16
CA MET A 140 3.94 15.55 -1.95
C MET A 140 3.77 17.04 -2.25
N GLU A 141 4.48 17.59 -3.22
CA GLU A 141 4.28 18.96 -3.73
C GLU A 141 2.90 19.12 -4.39
N GLU A 142 2.51 18.16 -5.23
CA GLU A 142 1.19 18.15 -5.87
C GLU A 142 0.08 18.08 -4.83
N MET A 143 0.19 17.17 -3.85
CA MET A 143 -0.73 17.08 -2.73
C MET A 143 -0.77 18.39 -1.92
N SER A 144 0.38 19.01 -1.66
CA SER A 144 0.45 20.28 -0.92
C SER A 144 -0.21 21.44 -1.68
N SER A 145 -0.15 21.43 -3.02
CA SER A 145 -0.83 22.42 -3.85
C SER A 145 -2.35 22.33 -3.76
N LEU A 146 -2.88 21.13 -3.46
CA LEU A 146 -4.31 20.89 -3.22
C LEU A 146 -4.70 21.21 -1.77
N ASP A 147 -3.90 20.76 -0.79
CA ASP A 147 -4.20 20.92 0.64
C ASP A 147 -2.94 20.81 1.50
N ALA A 148 -2.16 21.88 1.58
CA ALA A 148 -0.91 21.94 2.35
C ALA A 148 -1.06 21.54 3.82
N PHE A 149 -2.20 21.85 4.45
CA PHE A 149 -2.44 21.49 5.84
C PHE A 149 -2.56 19.96 5.99
N ARG A 150 -3.38 19.30 5.18
CA ARG A 150 -3.55 17.84 5.26
C ARG A 150 -2.36 17.07 4.74
N THR A 151 -1.61 17.60 3.78
CA THR A 151 -0.34 16.99 3.36
C THR A 151 0.67 17.00 4.50
N LYS A 152 0.74 18.09 5.28
CA LYS A 152 1.57 18.13 6.49
C LYS A 152 1.15 17.09 7.51
N GLU A 153 -0.15 16.91 7.74
CA GLU A 153 -0.66 15.87 8.65
C GLU A 153 -0.33 14.46 8.12
N LEU A 154 -0.50 14.18 6.83
CA LEU A 154 -0.09 12.93 6.19
C LEU A 154 1.39 12.63 6.45
N LEU A 155 2.28 13.61 6.20
CA LEU A 155 3.71 13.47 6.46
C LEU A 155 4.01 13.21 7.94
N GLN A 156 3.24 13.78 8.85
CA GLN A 156 3.38 13.53 10.29
C GLN A 156 2.94 12.12 10.68
N TYR A 157 1.84 11.60 10.11
CA TYR A 157 1.47 10.20 10.28
C TYR A 157 2.57 9.28 9.74
N TRP A 158 3.02 9.53 8.52
CA TRP A 158 4.06 8.70 7.90
C TRP A 158 5.35 8.69 8.73
N LYS A 159 5.80 9.86 9.22
CA LYS A 159 6.95 9.99 10.13
C LYS A 159 6.82 9.09 11.34
N THR A 160 5.67 9.13 12.01
CA THR A 160 5.40 8.33 13.21
C THR A 160 5.56 6.85 12.87
N GLY A 161 4.93 6.37 11.80
CA GLY A 161 5.00 4.97 11.37
C GLY A 161 6.40 4.47 11.01
N VAL A 162 7.22 5.29 10.33
CA VAL A 162 8.59 4.90 9.97
C VAL A 162 9.60 5.04 11.12
N SER A 163 9.26 5.77 12.18
CA SER A 163 10.14 5.98 13.35
C SER A 163 9.99 4.91 14.43
N LEU A 164 8.96 4.07 14.37
CA LEU A 164 8.70 3.05 15.39
C LEU A 164 9.71 1.88 15.26
N PRO A 165 10.30 1.43 16.38
CA PRO A 165 11.20 0.29 16.37
C PRO A 165 10.43 -1.00 15.99
N ARG A 166 11.09 -1.88 15.25
CA ARG A 166 10.54 -3.17 14.81
C ARG A 166 11.44 -4.29 15.30
N ASP A 167 10.98 -5.03 16.30
CA ASP A 167 11.57 -6.31 16.64
C ASP A 167 10.79 -7.42 15.94
N ARG A 168 11.41 -8.02 14.92
CA ARG A 168 10.83 -9.06 14.07
C ARG A 168 11.13 -10.47 14.57
N THR A 169 11.85 -10.61 15.68
CA THR A 169 12.53 -11.86 16.03
C THR A 169 11.69 -12.81 16.87
N HIS A 170 10.83 -12.30 17.76
CA HIS A 170 10.04 -13.14 18.66
C HIS A 170 8.72 -12.50 19.12
N PHE A 171 7.68 -13.32 19.24
CA PHE A 171 6.37 -12.97 19.80
C PHE A 171 5.96 -14.04 20.81
N ASP A 172 5.80 -13.67 22.09
CA ASP A 172 5.40 -14.62 23.14
C ASP A 172 3.90 -14.97 23.03
N THR A 173 3.09 -14.05 22.51
CA THR A 173 1.65 -14.23 22.30
C THR A 173 1.20 -13.77 20.92
N PHE A 174 0.03 -14.23 20.48
CA PHE A 174 -0.54 -13.75 19.21
C PHE A 174 -0.98 -12.29 19.31
N GLU A 175 -1.41 -11.84 20.49
CA GLU A 175 -1.74 -10.45 20.75
C GLU A 175 -0.52 -9.52 20.61
N GLU A 176 0.66 -9.95 21.07
CA GLU A 176 1.92 -9.23 20.81
C GLU A 176 2.24 -9.18 19.32
N TYR A 177 2.02 -10.27 18.58
CA TYR A 177 2.14 -10.26 17.12
C TYR A 177 1.18 -9.25 16.48
N LEU A 178 -0.08 -9.16 16.92
CA LEU A 178 -1.04 -8.20 16.38
C LEU A 178 -0.60 -6.76 16.63
N ASP A 179 -0.10 -6.46 17.83
CA ASP A 179 0.37 -5.13 18.21
C ASP A 179 1.62 -4.76 17.42
N PHE A 180 2.53 -5.71 17.25
CA PHE A 180 3.64 -5.58 16.35
C PHE A 180 3.18 -5.40 14.90
N ARG A 181 2.23 -6.19 14.39
CA ARG A 181 1.78 -6.16 12.98
C ARG A 181 1.13 -4.83 12.64
N LEU A 182 0.45 -4.19 13.59
CA LEU A 182 -0.04 -2.81 13.45
C LEU A 182 1.09 -1.77 13.30
N VAL A 183 2.27 -2.04 13.86
CA VAL A 183 3.47 -1.17 13.87
C VAL A 183 4.45 -1.48 12.73
N ASP A 184 4.61 -2.76 12.38
CA ASP A 184 5.42 -3.26 11.28
C ASP A 184 4.76 -2.97 9.94
N SER A 185 3.46 -3.31 9.83
CA SER A 185 2.59 -2.69 8.82
C SER A 185 2.33 -1.23 9.16
N GLY A 186 2.78 -0.70 10.30
CA GLY A 186 2.47 0.64 10.82
C GLY A 186 3.05 1.81 10.04
N ALA A 187 4.11 1.60 9.25
CA ALA A 187 4.45 2.55 8.19
C ALA A 187 3.31 2.63 7.18
N LEU A 188 2.73 1.49 6.79
CA LEU A 188 1.57 1.40 5.91
C LEU A 188 0.27 1.82 6.61
N THR A 189 -0.02 1.46 7.87
CA THR A 189 -1.19 1.90 8.65
C THR A 189 -1.19 3.41 8.81
N SER A 190 -0.04 3.99 9.16
CA SER A 190 0.08 5.44 9.33
C SER A 190 0.02 6.16 7.98
N LEU A 191 0.66 5.62 6.95
CA LEU A 191 0.55 6.15 5.58
C LEU A 191 -0.90 6.08 5.08
N LEU A 192 -1.59 4.96 5.27
CA LEU A 192 -3.00 4.76 4.90
C LEU A 192 -3.92 5.70 5.67
N THR A 193 -3.67 5.90 6.96
CA THR A 193 -4.40 6.88 7.77
C THR A 193 -4.19 8.29 7.21
N GLY A 194 -2.95 8.67 6.90
CA GLY A 194 -2.61 9.95 6.28
C GLY A 194 -3.25 10.13 4.90
N LEU A 195 -3.23 9.09 4.06
CA LEU A 195 -3.82 9.09 2.72
C LEU A 195 -5.35 9.12 2.76
N MET A 196 -5.98 8.44 3.72
CA MET A 196 -7.44 8.45 3.91
C MET A 196 -7.90 9.83 4.38
N THR A 197 -7.23 10.39 5.41
CA THR A 197 -7.55 11.74 5.91
C THR A 197 -7.28 12.82 4.86
N PHE A 198 -6.19 12.73 4.10
CA PHE A 198 -5.94 13.61 2.96
C PHE A 198 -6.99 13.43 1.85
N GLY A 199 -7.21 12.19 1.40
CA GLY A 199 -8.09 11.88 0.26
C GLY A 199 -9.53 12.30 0.51
N MET A 200 -10.03 12.10 1.73
CA MET A 200 -11.40 12.45 2.13
C MET A 200 -11.53 13.86 2.72
N ALA A 201 -10.44 14.63 2.75
CA ALA A 201 -10.36 15.96 3.37
C ALA A 201 -10.86 15.99 4.83
N LEU A 202 -10.42 15.03 5.64
CA LEU A 202 -10.73 14.94 7.07
C LEU A 202 -9.64 15.59 7.92
N THR A 203 -10.00 16.18 9.04
CA THR A 203 -9.10 16.75 10.04
C THR A 203 -9.47 16.21 11.41
N ILE A 204 -8.68 15.25 11.89
CA ILE A 204 -8.83 14.67 13.22
C ILE A 204 -8.14 15.61 14.23
N PRO A 205 -8.88 16.19 15.20
CA PRO A 205 -8.29 16.99 16.26
C PRO A 205 -7.21 16.19 17.04
N PRO A 206 -6.09 16.82 17.44
CA PRO A 206 -5.01 16.13 18.14
C PRO A 206 -5.46 15.30 19.35
N GLU A 207 -6.42 15.83 20.13
CA GLU A 207 -7.02 15.20 21.30
C GLU A 207 -7.90 13.98 20.98
N GLU A 208 -8.38 13.86 19.74
CA GLU A 208 -9.22 12.73 19.29
C GLU A 208 -8.41 11.64 18.57
N LYS A 209 -7.12 11.88 18.26
CA LYS A 209 -6.30 10.95 17.47
C LYS A 209 -6.14 9.59 18.12
N GLU A 210 -5.83 9.55 19.41
CA GLU A 210 -5.65 8.29 20.15
C GLU A 210 -6.93 7.47 20.17
N GLU A 211 -8.06 8.11 20.49
CA GLU A 211 -9.39 7.50 20.47
C GLU A 211 -9.75 6.98 19.06
N CYS A 212 -9.51 7.76 18.01
CA CYS A 212 -9.75 7.31 16.63
C CYS A 212 -8.91 6.09 16.25
N MET A 213 -7.63 6.05 16.65
CA MET A 213 -6.78 4.89 16.40
C MET A 213 -7.26 3.67 17.21
N ALA A 214 -7.70 3.86 18.44
CA ALA A 214 -8.26 2.80 19.27
C ALA A 214 -9.55 2.22 18.68
N LEU A 215 -10.47 3.08 18.22
CA LEU A 215 -11.72 2.69 17.59
C LEU A 215 -11.50 1.94 16.27
N THR A 216 -10.54 2.40 15.45
CA THR A 216 -10.22 1.76 14.15
C THR A 216 -9.35 0.51 14.25
N ARG A 217 -8.79 0.21 15.42
CA ARG A 217 -7.84 -0.91 15.63
C ARG A 217 -8.34 -2.25 15.11
N ARG A 218 -9.63 -2.56 15.33
CA ARG A 218 -10.23 -3.83 14.90
C ARG A 218 -10.33 -3.95 13.37
N ALA A 219 -10.66 -2.86 12.68
CA ALA A 219 -10.64 -2.83 11.22
C ALA A 219 -9.23 -3.10 10.66
N TRP A 220 -8.21 -2.47 11.27
CA TRP A 220 -6.82 -2.68 10.86
C TRP A 220 -6.36 -4.12 11.09
N HIS A 221 -6.65 -4.71 12.26
CA HIS A 221 -6.36 -6.13 12.50
C HIS A 221 -7.04 -7.03 11.46
N ALA A 222 -8.32 -6.82 11.18
CA ALA A 222 -9.04 -7.61 10.19
C ALA A 222 -8.41 -7.48 8.80
N ALA A 223 -8.06 -6.26 8.38
CA ALA A 223 -7.42 -6.01 7.08
C ALA A 223 -6.04 -6.68 6.97
N PHE A 224 -5.18 -6.54 7.98
CA PHE A 224 -3.82 -7.11 7.95
C PHE A 224 -3.83 -8.64 8.04
N LEU A 225 -4.65 -9.23 8.90
CA LEU A 225 -4.79 -10.69 8.95
C LEU A 225 -5.37 -11.26 7.65
N THR A 226 -6.29 -10.53 7.01
CA THR A 226 -6.78 -10.91 5.68
C THR A 226 -5.65 -10.86 4.65
N ASN A 227 -4.81 -9.82 4.72
CA ASN A 227 -3.63 -9.73 3.86
C ASN A 227 -2.68 -10.90 4.12
N ASP A 228 -2.30 -11.20 5.36
CA ASP A 228 -1.40 -12.31 5.71
C ASP A 228 -1.86 -13.65 5.11
N VAL A 229 -3.16 -13.93 5.12
CA VAL A 229 -3.72 -15.14 4.48
C VAL A 229 -3.63 -15.06 2.95
N GLN A 230 -3.98 -13.92 2.36
CA GLN A 230 -3.97 -13.75 0.90
C GLN A 230 -2.55 -13.69 0.31
N SER A 231 -1.57 -13.21 1.07
CA SER A 231 -0.17 -13.13 0.65
C SER A 231 0.65 -14.35 1.06
N TRP A 232 0.07 -15.33 1.76
CA TRP A 232 0.77 -16.48 2.31
C TRP A 232 1.66 -17.19 1.28
N GLU A 233 1.11 -17.61 0.13
CA GLU A 233 1.88 -18.35 -0.87
C GLU A 233 3.00 -17.49 -1.48
N LYS A 234 2.74 -16.19 -1.67
CA LYS A 234 3.75 -15.24 -2.15
C LYS A 234 4.89 -15.11 -1.14
N GLU A 235 4.57 -14.93 0.13
CA GLU A 235 5.55 -14.73 1.21
C GLU A 235 6.35 -16.00 1.46
N CYS A 236 5.74 -17.18 1.43
CA CYS A 236 6.46 -18.46 1.46
C CYS A 236 7.47 -18.58 0.32
N ALA A 237 7.07 -18.27 -0.91
CA ALA A 237 7.96 -18.33 -2.07
C ALA A 237 9.13 -17.34 -1.96
N GLU A 238 8.93 -16.19 -1.32
CA GLU A 238 10.00 -15.21 -1.09
C GLU A 238 10.93 -15.65 0.04
N TYR A 239 10.37 -16.16 1.14
CA TYR A 239 11.12 -16.74 2.25
C TYR A 239 12.05 -17.86 1.79
N GLU A 240 11.55 -18.78 0.95
CA GLU A 240 12.37 -19.87 0.40
C GLU A 240 13.56 -19.36 -0.41
N LYS A 241 13.38 -18.28 -1.20
CA LYS A 241 14.49 -17.64 -1.93
C LYS A 241 15.50 -17.02 -0.98
N GLN A 242 15.04 -16.31 0.06
CA GLN A 242 15.91 -15.69 1.05
C GLN A 242 16.72 -16.74 1.83
N VAL A 243 16.10 -17.86 2.21
CA VAL A 243 16.79 -18.99 2.84
C VAL A 243 17.85 -19.57 1.92
N ALA A 244 17.54 -19.75 0.63
CA ALA A 244 18.50 -20.27 -0.35
C ALA A 244 19.70 -19.32 -0.57
N LEU A 245 19.51 -18.02 -0.40
CA LEU A 245 20.57 -17.00 -0.56
C LEU A 245 21.41 -16.80 0.72
N SER A 246 20.88 -17.19 1.88
CA SER A 246 21.49 -16.90 3.20
C SER A 246 22.55 -17.93 3.66
N GLU A 247 23.39 -18.47 2.76
CA GLU A 247 24.39 -19.52 3.03
C GLU A 247 25.24 -19.30 4.32
N GLY A 248 24.74 -19.75 5.47
CA GLY A 248 25.43 -19.69 6.77
C GLY A 248 25.14 -18.47 7.67
N VAL A 249 24.13 -17.64 7.34
CA VAL A 249 23.65 -16.53 8.19
C VAL A 249 22.45 -16.98 9.03
N GLU A 250 22.09 -16.19 10.05
CA GLU A 250 20.82 -16.34 10.78
C GLU A 250 19.65 -16.42 9.79
N THR A 251 18.81 -17.44 9.97
CA THR A 251 17.67 -17.69 9.07
C THR A 251 16.73 -16.48 9.07
N PRO A 252 16.23 -16.04 7.90
CA PRO A 252 15.23 -14.99 7.84
C PRO A 252 14.01 -15.35 8.69
N HIS A 253 13.32 -14.35 9.24
CA HIS A 253 12.11 -14.53 10.02
C HIS A 253 10.88 -14.28 9.13
N MET A 254 9.93 -15.22 9.14
CA MET A 254 8.64 -15.06 8.47
C MET A 254 7.72 -14.20 9.36
N VAL A 255 7.32 -13.04 8.85
CA VAL A 255 6.42 -12.11 9.54
C VAL A 255 5.01 -12.26 8.97
N ASN A 256 4.33 -13.33 9.37
CA ASN A 256 2.98 -13.65 8.90
C ASN A 256 2.19 -14.38 10.00
N SER A 257 0.91 -14.03 10.19
CA SER A 257 0.05 -14.61 11.23
C SER A 257 -0.13 -16.12 11.11
N VAL A 258 -0.19 -16.66 9.89
CA VAL A 258 -0.29 -18.11 9.64
C VAL A 258 0.95 -18.79 10.22
N TRP A 259 2.14 -18.28 9.92
CA TRP A 259 3.40 -18.81 10.47
C TRP A 259 3.44 -18.72 12.00
N VAL A 260 3.08 -17.56 12.55
CA VAL A 260 3.10 -17.34 14.01
C VAL A 260 2.17 -18.32 14.73
N LEU A 261 0.94 -18.52 14.24
CA LEU A 261 0.01 -19.49 14.84
C LEU A 261 0.47 -20.93 14.68
N MET A 262 1.07 -21.30 13.54
CA MET A 262 1.67 -22.63 13.40
C MET A 262 2.72 -22.89 14.48
N GLN A 263 3.57 -21.91 14.78
CA GLN A 263 4.60 -22.05 15.82
C GLN A 263 4.02 -22.05 17.24
N GLN A 264 3.12 -21.12 17.56
CA GLN A 264 2.58 -20.95 18.91
C GLN A 264 1.60 -22.05 19.30
N GLU A 265 0.80 -22.55 18.36
CA GLU A 265 -0.28 -23.50 18.63
C GLU A 265 -0.03 -24.91 18.05
N SER A 266 1.11 -25.14 17.39
CA SER A 266 1.44 -26.42 16.73
C SER A 266 0.40 -26.88 15.70
N LEU A 267 -0.16 -25.92 14.96
CA LEU A 267 -1.14 -26.15 13.90
C LEU A 267 -0.47 -26.45 12.57
N ASN A 268 -1.16 -27.17 11.69
CA ASN A 268 -0.80 -27.20 10.27
C ASN A 268 -1.24 -25.89 9.56
N VAL A 269 -0.85 -25.74 8.29
CA VAL A 269 -1.12 -24.51 7.51
C VAL A 269 -2.63 -24.27 7.39
N GLU A 270 -3.39 -25.31 7.05
CA GLU A 270 -4.84 -25.20 6.85
C GLU A 270 -5.57 -24.82 8.14
N GLU A 271 -5.20 -25.45 9.27
CA GLU A 271 -5.73 -25.14 10.60
C GLU A 271 -5.35 -23.72 11.05
N ALA A 272 -4.12 -23.29 10.79
CA ALA A 272 -3.66 -21.94 11.09
C ALA A 272 -4.43 -20.89 10.27
N ILE A 273 -4.61 -21.11 8.97
CA ILE A 273 -5.43 -20.24 8.11
C ILE A 273 -6.85 -20.17 8.65
N GLU A 274 -7.49 -21.31 8.96
CA GLU A 274 -8.85 -21.32 9.52
C GLU A 274 -8.92 -20.48 10.79
N ARG A 275 -7.94 -20.62 11.70
CA ARG A 275 -7.88 -19.83 12.93
C ARG A 275 -7.68 -18.34 12.70
N VAL A 276 -6.83 -17.95 11.74
CA VAL A 276 -6.67 -16.53 11.36
C VAL A 276 -8.01 -15.97 10.85
N LEU A 277 -8.69 -16.71 9.97
CA LEU A 277 -9.97 -16.29 9.39
C LEU A 277 -11.10 -16.21 10.44
N GLU A 278 -11.11 -17.07 11.45
CA GLU A 278 -12.00 -16.95 12.61
C GLU A 278 -11.76 -15.65 13.39
N LYS A 279 -10.49 -15.30 13.63
CA LYS A 279 -10.13 -14.03 14.28
C LYS A 279 -10.54 -12.82 13.43
N VAL A 280 -10.36 -12.86 12.11
CA VAL A 280 -10.84 -11.82 11.18
C VAL A 280 -12.35 -11.61 11.35
N LYS A 281 -13.15 -12.68 11.34
CA LYS A 281 -14.61 -12.58 11.53
C LYS A 281 -14.97 -11.93 12.87
N GLY A 282 -14.28 -12.30 13.94
CA GLY A 282 -14.46 -11.68 15.27
C GLY A 282 -14.18 -10.18 15.25
N PHE A 283 -13.06 -9.76 14.67
CA PHE A 283 -12.71 -8.33 14.56
C PHE A 283 -13.68 -7.55 13.68
N VAL A 284 -14.18 -8.14 12.60
CA VAL A 284 -15.20 -7.50 11.75
C VAL A 284 -16.50 -7.28 12.50
N ALA A 285 -16.97 -8.28 13.25
CA ALA A 285 -18.18 -8.16 14.05
C ALA A 285 -18.04 -7.08 15.13
N GLU A 286 -16.94 -7.08 15.89
CA GLU A 286 -16.63 -6.03 16.87
C GLU A 286 -16.58 -4.64 16.21
N TYR A 287 -16.00 -4.53 15.01
CA TYR A 287 -15.91 -3.25 14.32
C TYR A 287 -17.25 -2.75 13.78
N ALA A 288 -18.13 -3.65 13.31
CA ALA A 288 -19.47 -3.29 12.87
C ALA A 288 -20.30 -2.71 14.04
N GLU A 289 -20.12 -3.21 15.25
CA GLU A 289 -20.71 -2.63 16.46
C GLU A 289 -20.17 -1.23 16.76
N ILE A 290 -18.86 -1.01 16.62
CA ILE A 290 -18.22 0.30 16.78
C ILE A 290 -18.79 1.32 15.77
N VAL A 291 -18.90 0.94 14.49
CA VAL A 291 -19.46 1.81 13.44
C VAL A 291 -20.93 2.13 13.69
N THR A 292 -21.70 1.18 14.24
CA THR A 292 -23.10 1.44 14.63
C THR A 292 -23.16 2.41 15.82
N GLY A 293 -22.28 2.23 16.81
CA GLY A 293 -22.21 3.03 18.03
C GLY A 293 -21.61 4.43 17.85
N ILE A 294 -20.86 4.68 16.77
CA ILE A 294 -20.30 6.01 16.48
C ILE A 294 -21.40 7.04 16.19
N GLN A 295 -22.57 6.57 15.72
CA GLN A 295 -23.70 7.41 15.38
C GLN A 295 -24.34 7.98 16.65
N GLY A 296 -24.09 9.27 16.91
CA GLY A 296 -24.64 9.97 18.06
C GLY A 296 -23.64 10.21 19.19
N ARG A 297 -22.37 9.83 19.02
CA ARG A 297 -21.30 10.38 19.88
C ARG A 297 -21.21 11.89 19.70
N MET A 298 -21.15 12.59 20.83
CA MET A 298 -21.06 14.06 20.89
C MET A 298 -19.66 14.54 21.32
N ASP A 299 -18.81 13.61 21.71
CA ASP A 299 -17.45 13.81 22.18
C ASP A 299 -16.39 13.64 21.09
N LEU A 300 -16.80 13.27 19.87
CA LEU A 300 -15.96 13.25 18.69
C LEU A 300 -16.47 14.22 17.62
N SER A 301 -15.54 14.90 16.95
CA SER A 301 -15.82 15.73 15.77
C SER A 301 -16.43 14.92 14.63
N GLU A 302 -17.13 15.60 13.71
CA GLU A 302 -17.74 14.96 12.54
C GLU A 302 -16.68 14.27 11.65
N ASP A 303 -15.49 14.88 11.52
CA ASP A 303 -14.38 14.33 10.74
C ASP A 303 -13.84 13.04 11.37
N SER A 304 -13.71 12.99 12.70
CA SER A 304 -13.32 11.78 13.43
C SER A 304 -14.34 10.66 13.31
N GLN A 305 -15.63 10.99 13.43
CA GLN A 305 -16.70 10.02 13.20
C GLN A 305 -16.67 9.49 11.75
N CYS A 306 -16.43 10.38 10.79
CA CYS A 306 -16.30 10.01 9.38
C CYS A 306 -15.07 9.12 9.14
N PHE A 307 -13.94 9.39 9.78
CA PHE A 307 -12.73 8.57 9.68
C PHE A 307 -12.97 7.15 10.22
N VAL A 308 -13.59 7.03 11.40
CA VAL A 308 -13.95 5.74 11.99
C VAL A 308 -14.93 5.01 11.06
N GLU A 309 -15.98 5.66 10.56
CA GLU A 309 -16.89 5.02 9.60
C GLU A 309 -16.17 4.61 8.31
N ALA A 310 -15.21 5.40 7.81
CA ALA A 310 -14.50 5.12 6.56
C ALA A 310 -13.56 3.91 6.65
N ALA A 311 -12.95 3.66 7.81
CA ALA A 311 -11.99 2.55 7.95
C ALA A 311 -12.61 1.16 7.72
N GLN A 312 -13.95 1.03 7.77
CA GLN A 312 -14.63 -0.22 7.43
C GLN A 312 -14.35 -0.66 5.97
N TYR A 313 -14.20 0.32 5.06
CA TYR A 313 -13.96 0.03 3.64
C TYR A 313 -12.55 -0.46 3.39
N MET A 314 -11.62 -0.24 4.31
CA MET A 314 -10.33 -0.93 4.27
C MET A 314 -10.51 -2.44 4.40
N VAL A 315 -11.47 -2.90 5.22
CA VAL A 315 -11.73 -4.34 5.39
C VAL A 315 -12.34 -4.95 4.12
N SER A 316 -13.48 -4.43 3.67
CA SER A 316 -14.19 -5.01 2.52
C SER A 316 -13.42 -4.81 1.21
N GLY A 317 -12.82 -3.63 1.02
CA GLY A 317 -12.01 -3.30 -0.14
C GLY A 317 -10.75 -4.17 -0.23
N ASN A 318 -9.97 -4.28 0.85
CA ASN A 318 -8.76 -5.10 0.88
C ASN A 318 -9.07 -6.57 0.59
N LEU A 319 -10.10 -7.11 1.24
CA LEU A 319 -10.52 -8.50 1.04
C LEU A 319 -10.85 -8.78 -0.43
N VAL A 320 -11.75 -7.98 -1.02
CA VAL A 320 -12.24 -8.22 -2.39
C VAL A 320 -11.15 -7.97 -3.42
N TRP A 321 -10.36 -6.92 -3.26
CA TRP A 321 -9.19 -6.70 -4.11
C TRP A 321 -8.20 -7.87 -4.02
N GLY A 322 -7.86 -8.33 -2.82
CA GLY A 322 -6.87 -9.37 -2.62
C GLY A 322 -7.27 -10.71 -3.23
N MET A 323 -8.56 -11.06 -3.23
CA MET A 323 -9.07 -12.29 -3.87
C MET A 323 -8.91 -12.32 -5.39
N GLU A 324 -8.66 -11.18 -6.03
CA GLU A 324 -8.52 -11.08 -7.49
C GLU A 324 -7.19 -10.47 -7.93
N SER A 325 -6.43 -9.89 -7.01
CA SER A 325 -5.22 -9.15 -7.30
C SER A 325 -4.14 -10.04 -7.92
N PRO A 326 -3.54 -9.63 -9.06
CA PRO A 326 -2.38 -10.30 -9.63
C PRO A 326 -1.16 -10.29 -8.68
N ARG A 327 -1.17 -9.45 -7.64
CA ARG A 327 -0.15 -9.43 -6.58
C ARG A 327 -0.10 -10.74 -5.81
N TYR A 328 -1.24 -11.39 -5.59
CA TYR A 328 -1.34 -12.66 -4.86
C TYR A 328 -1.66 -13.84 -5.78
N HIS A 329 -2.30 -13.56 -6.92
CA HIS A 329 -2.69 -14.57 -7.89
C HIS A 329 -1.98 -14.34 -9.23
N ALA A 330 -0.73 -14.78 -9.34
CA ALA A 330 0.11 -14.55 -10.51
C ALA A 330 -0.45 -15.13 -11.83
N ASP A 331 -1.38 -16.09 -11.75
CA ASP A 331 -2.11 -16.66 -12.87
C ASP A 331 -3.22 -15.73 -13.40
N ARG A 332 -3.65 -14.76 -12.61
CA ARG A 332 -4.65 -13.76 -13.02
C ARG A 332 -3.97 -12.63 -13.78
N GLY A 333 -4.26 -12.58 -15.08
CA GLY A 333 -3.78 -11.50 -15.93
C GLY A 333 -4.51 -10.18 -15.68
N LEU A 334 -3.80 -9.08 -15.94
CA LEU A 334 -4.36 -7.73 -16.04
C LEU A 334 -5.58 -7.67 -16.99
N ASP A 335 -6.48 -6.72 -16.78
CA ASP A 335 -7.64 -6.51 -17.66
C ASP A 335 -7.22 -6.03 -19.07
N ARG A 336 -8.19 -5.85 -19.99
CA ARG A 336 -7.90 -5.41 -21.37
C ARG A 336 -7.28 -4.01 -21.45
N VAL A 337 -7.69 -3.08 -20.59
CA VAL A 337 -7.21 -1.68 -20.57
C VAL A 337 -5.80 -1.62 -20.01
N GLN A 338 -5.57 -2.33 -18.90
CA GLN A 338 -4.28 -2.52 -18.25
C GLN A 338 -3.27 -3.21 -19.17
N LYS A 339 -3.70 -4.24 -19.94
CA LYS A 339 -2.88 -4.88 -20.98
C LYS A 339 -2.50 -3.91 -22.09
N ALA A 340 -3.48 -3.19 -22.65
CA ALA A 340 -3.22 -2.22 -23.72
C ALA A 340 -2.29 -1.08 -23.27
N ASN A 341 -2.40 -0.63 -22.02
CA ASN A 341 -1.51 0.38 -21.45
C ASN A 341 -0.11 -0.17 -21.17
N ARG A 342 0.03 -1.42 -20.70
CA ARG A 342 1.32 -2.10 -20.58
C ARG A 342 2.04 -2.19 -21.93
N GLU A 343 1.32 -2.58 -22.99
CA GLU A 343 1.86 -2.65 -24.35
C GLU A 343 2.32 -1.28 -24.85
N ARG A 344 1.55 -0.22 -24.60
CA ARG A 344 1.93 1.16 -24.95
C ARG A 344 3.15 1.65 -24.18
N ALA A 345 3.28 1.30 -22.90
CA ALA A 345 4.45 1.65 -22.10
C ALA A 345 5.72 0.98 -22.64
N VAL A 346 5.65 -0.33 -22.93
CA VAL A 346 6.78 -1.09 -23.53
C VAL A 346 7.21 -0.48 -24.88
N LEU A 347 6.26 -0.11 -25.73
CA LEU A 347 6.54 0.52 -27.03
C LEU A 347 7.20 1.90 -26.89
N ARG A 348 6.85 2.68 -25.86
CA ARG A 348 7.49 3.98 -25.59
C ARG A 348 8.93 3.81 -25.14
N THR A 349 9.22 2.82 -24.28
CA THR A 349 10.59 2.52 -23.84
C THR A 349 11.45 2.03 -25.01
N ALA A 350 10.90 1.17 -25.87
CA ALA A 350 11.61 0.68 -27.05
C ALA A 350 12.00 1.79 -28.04
N ASN A 351 11.16 2.82 -28.16
CA ASN A 351 11.42 3.99 -29.02
C ASN A 351 12.34 5.05 -28.39
N GLN A 352 12.74 4.90 -27.12
CA GLN A 352 13.67 5.80 -26.43
C GLN A 352 15.07 5.20 -26.24
N LEU A 353 15.30 3.94 -26.63
CA LEU A 353 16.64 3.38 -26.70
C LEU A 353 17.42 4.02 -27.86
N PRO A 354 18.63 4.56 -27.63
CA PRO A 354 19.45 5.06 -28.73
C PRO A 354 19.77 3.89 -29.66
N THR A 355 19.57 4.11 -30.97
CA THR A 355 20.07 3.21 -32.02
C THR A 355 21.55 2.93 -31.76
N PRO A 356 22.00 1.66 -31.79
CA PRO A 356 23.43 1.36 -31.68
C PRO A 356 24.15 2.12 -32.80
N PRO A 357 25.36 2.66 -32.53
CA PRO A 357 26.09 3.40 -33.54
C PRO A 357 26.29 2.49 -34.75
N ASP A 358 25.93 2.99 -35.93
CA ASP A 358 26.20 2.32 -37.20
C ASP A 358 27.65 1.86 -37.21
N GLU A 359 27.87 0.55 -37.29
CA GLU A 359 29.17 -0.01 -37.63
C GLU A 359 29.54 0.51 -39.02
N ALA A 360 30.27 1.63 -39.04
CA ALA A 360 30.89 2.14 -40.23
C ALA A 360 31.79 1.02 -40.78
N LEU A 361 31.35 0.47 -41.91
CA LEU A 361 32.12 -0.37 -42.81
C LEU A 361 33.49 0.27 -43.10
N HIS A 362 34.48 -0.03 -42.28
CA HIS A 362 35.88 0.18 -42.61
C HIS A 362 36.29 -0.87 -43.64
N SER A 363 35.97 -0.60 -44.90
CA SER A 363 36.71 -1.16 -46.02
C SER A 363 38.12 -0.56 -45.99
N SER A 364 39.08 -1.37 -45.56
CA SER A 364 40.51 -1.04 -45.62
C SER A 364 41.00 -1.37 -47.04
N PRO A 365 41.55 -0.41 -47.80
CA PRO A 365 42.21 -0.71 -49.06
C PRO A 365 43.68 -1.09 -48.84
N ASP A 366 44.05 -2.23 -49.41
CA ASP A 366 45.36 -2.67 -49.88
C ASP A 366 46.64 -1.98 -49.36
N ARG A 367 47.54 -2.80 -48.81
CA ARG A 367 48.99 -2.66 -49.05
C ARG A 367 49.59 -4.01 -49.42
N ALA A 368 49.78 -4.20 -50.72
CA ALA A 368 50.86 -5.01 -51.28
C ALA A 368 52.08 -4.11 -51.53
N ALA A 369 53.26 -4.76 -51.47
CA ALA A 369 54.63 -4.26 -51.57
C ALA A 369 55.28 -3.79 -50.26
#